data_AF-A0A355TS34-F1
#
_entry.id   AF-A0A355TS34-F1
#
_cell.length_a   1.000
_cell.length_b   1.000
_cell.length_c   1.000
_cell.angle_alpha   90.00
_cell.angle_beta   90.00
_cell.angle_gamma   90.00
#
_symmetry.space_group_name_H-M   'P 1'
#
loop_
_entity.id
_entity.type
_entity.pdbx_description
1 polymer ?
#
loop_
_entity_poly.entity_id
_entity_poly.type
_entity_poly.pdbx_seq_one_letter_code
_entity_poly.pdbx_strand_id
1 'polypeptide(L)'
;MNFRRTKIVATIGPASQDEQMLTKLVKAGINVARLNFSHGTHESHQELYNRLRKVSAENGAFLTILQDLCGPKIRLGTIKNGSVMEVGQTCIFTAEEVEGDAHLMHVSYPRLAEEVRPGNMILLDDGS
;
A
#
# COMPACT_ATOMS: atom_id res chain seq x y z
N MET A 1 -5.54 30.77 -23.68
CA MET A 1 -4.77 30.13 -22.59
C MET A 1 -5.04 28.64 -22.60
N ASN A 2 -4.00 27.81 -22.69
CA ASN A 2 -4.14 26.36 -22.66
C ASN A 2 -4.00 25.89 -21.22
N PHE A 3 -5.12 25.62 -20.54
CA PHE A 3 -5.11 25.12 -19.16
C PHE A 3 -5.16 23.60 -19.14
N ARG A 4 -4.33 22.97 -18.30
CA ARG A 4 -4.35 21.52 -18.11
C ARG A 4 -5.67 21.11 -17.47
N ARG A 5 -6.44 20.29 -18.18
CA ARG A 5 -7.75 19.78 -17.72
C ARG A 5 -7.59 18.59 -16.76
N THR A 6 -6.72 17.65 -17.12
CA THR A 6 -6.45 16.46 -16.30
C THR A 6 -5.66 16.82 -15.05
N LYS A 7 -6.12 16.31 -13.90
CA LYS A 7 -5.47 16.53 -12.61
C LYS A 7 -4.39 15.47 -12.36
N ILE A 8 -3.35 15.84 -11.62
CA ILE A 8 -2.24 14.97 -11.27
C ILE A 8 -2.35 14.58 -9.80
N VAL A 9 -2.38 13.27 -9.54
CA VAL A 9 -2.28 12.67 -8.22
C VAL A 9 -0.85 12.15 -8.04
N ALA A 10 -0.19 12.49 -6.94
CA ALA A 10 1.13 12.01 -6.60
C ALA A 10 1.11 11.33 -5.23
N THR A 11 1.66 10.10 -5.14
CA THR A 11 1.85 9.42 -3.86
C THR A 11 3.05 10.03 -3.16
N ILE A 12 2.87 10.48 -1.91
CA ILE A 12 3.93 11.05 -1.11
C ILE A 12 4.50 9.98 -0.19
N GLY A 13 5.83 9.89 -0.14
CA GLY A 13 6.54 8.89 0.64
C GLY A 13 7.97 9.33 0.96
N PRO A 14 8.85 8.42 1.40
CA PRO A 14 10.19 8.78 1.87
C PRO A 14 11.01 9.62 0.89
N ALA A 15 10.87 9.39 -0.41
CA ALA A 15 11.59 10.12 -1.46
C ALA A 15 11.02 11.52 -1.79
N SER A 16 9.84 11.86 -1.26
CA SER A 16 9.09 13.06 -1.68
C SER A 16 8.43 13.83 -0.54
N GLN A 17 8.74 13.48 0.72
CA GLN A 17 8.07 14.04 1.87
C GLN A 17 8.71 15.33 2.40
N ASP A 18 9.97 15.64 2.10
CA ASP A 18 10.61 16.87 2.60
C ASP A 18 10.05 18.14 1.94
N GLU A 19 10.20 19.27 2.63
CA GLU A 19 9.58 20.53 2.22
C GLU A 19 10.09 21.06 0.87
N GLN A 20 11.38 20.84 0.58
CA GLN A 20 11.97 21.28 -0.68
C GLN A 20 11.41 20.49 -1.86
N MET A 21 11.30 19.16 -1.71
CA MET A 21 10.73 18.31 -2.74
C MET A 21 9.24 18.55 -2.92
N LEU A 22 8.47 18.71 -1.83
CA LEU A 22 7.06 19.06 -1.90
C LEU A 22 6.82 20.38 -2.65
N THR A 23 7.65 21.39 -2.39
CA THR A 23 7.58 22.67 -3.12
C THR A 23 7.84 22.47 -4.61
N LYS A 24 8.84 21.65 -4.98
CA LYS A 24 9.11 21.31 -6.39
C LYS A 24 7.91 20.62 -7.03
N LEU A 25 7.27 19.67 -6.34
CA LEU A 25 6.09 18.96 -6.84
C LEU A 25 4.90 19.90 -7.03
N VAL A 26 4.63 20.79 -6.08
CA VAL A 26 3.55 21.78 -6.19
C VAL A 26 3.79 22.71 -7.39
N LYS A 27 5.03 23.21 -7.57
CA LYS A 27 5.40 24.04 -8.73
C LYS A 27 5.36 23.28 -10.05
N ALA A 28 5.68 21.99 -10.05
CA ALA A 28 5.50 21.10 -11.20
C ALA A 28 4.02 20.80 -11.51
N GLY A 29 3.12 21.15 -10.58
CA GLY A 29 1.68 21.14 -10.80
C GLY A 29 0.98 19.87 -10.32
N ILE A 30 1.38 19.25 -9.20
CA ILE A 30 0.52 18.27 -8.55
C ILE A 30 -0.80 18.91 -8.10
N ASN A 31 -1.90 18.16 -8.11
CA ASN A 31 -3.21 18.62 -7.63
C ASN A 31 -3.68 17.87 -6.39
N VAL A 32 -3.29 16.60 -6.27
CA VAL A 32 -3.66 15.74 -5.16
C VAL A 32 -2.41 15.07 -4.61
N ALA A 33 -2.17 15.22 -3.31
CA ALA A 33 -1.18 14.44 -2.57
C ALA A 33 -1.88 13.20 -1.97
N ARG A 34 -1.49 12.02 -2.43
CA ARG A 34 -1.99 10.73 -1.91
C ARG A 34 -1.10 10.26 -0.76
N LEU A 35 -1.72 10.01 0.39
CA LEU A 35 -1.11 9.40 1.56
C LEU A 35 -1.57 7.95 1.66
N ASN A 36 -0.65 7.00 1.46
CA ASN A 36 -0.96 5.58 1.49
C ASN A 36 -0.87 5.03 2.93
N PHE A 37 -2.02 4.73 3.55
CA PHE A 37 -2.08 4.17 4.91
C PHE A 37 -1.78 2.67 4.99
N SER A 38 -1.38 2.03 3.89
CA SER A 38 -0.76 0.70 3.97
C SER A 38 0.60 0.72 4.69
N HIS A 39 1.20 1.91 4.85
CA HIS A 39 2.50 2.12 5.48
C HIS A 39 2.46 3.36 6.38
N GLY A 40 3.43 3.48 7.29
CA GLY A 40 3.58 4.63 8.18
C GLY A 40 2.64 4.60 9.39
N THR A 41 2.86 5.54 10.31
CA THR A 41 2.04 5.73 11.52
C THR A 41 1.13 6.95 11.35
N HIS A 42 0.07 7.02 12.14
CA HIS A 42 -0.80 8.20 12.18
C HIS A 42 -0.02 9.49 12.45
N GLU A 43 0.98 9.44 13.33
CA GLU A 43 1.88 10.56 13.64
C GLU A 43 2.68 11.00 12.40
N SER A 44 3.33 10.07 11.70
CA SER A 44 4.09 10.38 10.48
C SER A 44 3.20 10.99 9.38
N HIS A 45 1.96 10.52 9.26
CA HIS A 45 0.99 11.07 8.31
C HIS A 45 0.49 12.46 8.73
N GLN A 46 0.36 12.73 10.03
CA GLN A 46 0.01 14.05 10.57
C GLN A 46 1.12 15.08 10.30
N GLU A 47 2.38 14.72 10.52
CA GLU A 47 3.52 15.58 10.20
C GLU A 47 3.57 15.92 8.71
N LEU A 48 3.37 14.91 7.86
CA LEU A 48 3.35 15.09 6.42
C LEU A 48 2.16 15.95 5.98
N TYR A 49 0.98 15.75 6.56
CA TYR A 49 -0.20 16.59 6.33
C TYR A 49 0.11 18.07 6.65
N ASN A 50 0.70 18.34 7.81
CA ASN A 50 1.04 19.70 8.24
C ASN A 50 2.01 20.35 7.25
N ARG A 51 3.03 19.61 6.80
CA ARG A 51 4.00 20.08 5.81
C ARG A 51 3.37 20.37 4.45
N LEU A 52 2.48 19.50 3.96
CA LEU A 52 1.71 19.71 2.74
C LEU A 52 0.85 20.97 2.81
N ARG A 53 0.19 21.21 3.95
CA ARG A 53 -0.61 22.43 4.17
C ARG A 53 0.24 23.69 4.18
N LYS A 54 1.39 23.66 4.86
CA LYS A 54 2.36 24.76 4.84
C LYS A 54 2.81 25.09 3.41
N VAL A 55 3.31 24.09 2.67
CA VAL A 55 3.79 24.27 1.29
C VAL A 55 2.68 24.77 0.36
N SER A 56 1.45 24.25 0.51
CA SER A 56 0.28 24.69 -0.26
C SER A 56 -0.01 26.17 -0.04
N ALA A 57 0.02 26.65 1.21
CA ALA A 57 -0.22 28.04 1.57
C ALA A 57 0.88 28.97 1.05
N GLU A 58 2.15 28.60 1.23
CA GLU A 58 3.31 29.39 0.79
C GLU A 58 3.40 29.57 -0.73
N ASN A 59 2.86 28.61 -1.49
CA ASN A 59 2.87 28.65 -2.96
C ASN A 59 1.51 29.08 -3.57
N GLY A 60 0.53 29.47 -2.75
CA GLY A 60 -0.81 29.84 -3.24
C GLY A 60 -1.50 28.73 -4.05
N ALA A 61 -1.17 27.47 -3.77
CA ALA A 61 -1.67 26.33 -4.51
C ALA A 61 -2.89 25.72 -3.81
N PHE A 62 -3.86 25.25 -4.59
CA PHE A 62 -4.95 24.42 -4.09
C PHE A 62 -4.56 22.94 -4.17
N LEU A 63 -4.06 22.40 -3.05
CA LEU A 63 -3.65 21.00 -2.95
C LEU A 63 -4.67 20.16 -2.16
N THR A 64 -5.31 19.22 -2.85
CA THR A 64 -6.14 18.20 -2.20
C THR A 64 -5.25 17.16 -1.54
N ILE A 65 -5.64 16.68 -0.36
CA ILE A 65 -4.97 15.58 0.32
C ILE A 65 -5.93 14.38 0.29
N LEU A 66 -5.46 13.26 -0.27
CA LEU A 66 -6.20 12.02 -0.41
C LEU A 66 -5.65 10.99 0.58
N GLN A 67 -6.46 10.63 1.56
CA GLN A 67 -6.22 9.50 2.44
C GLN A 67 -6.61 8.21 1.72
N ASP A 68 -5.64 7.35 1.45
CA ASP A 68 -5.86 6.05 0.81
C ASP A 68 -5.79 4.92 1.85
N LEU A 69 -6.92 4.22 2.02
CA LEU A 69 -7.07 3.17 3.01
C LEU A 69 -6.54 1.85 2.47
N CYS A 70 -5.91 1.05 3.33
CA CYS A 70 -5.30 -0.22 2.96
C CYS A 70 -6.32 -1.28 2.47
N GLY A 71 -7.58 -1.17 2.87
CA GLY A 71 -8.61 -2.19 2.63
C GLY A 71 -8.36 -3.49 3.42
N PRO A 72 -9.28 -4.47 3.30
CA PRO A 72 -9.03 -5.81 3.83
C PRO A 72 -7.85 -6.44 3.10
N LYS A 73 -6.87 -6.96 3.84
CA LYS A 73 -5.73 -7.68 3.28
C LYS A 73 -5.66 -9.08 3.85
N ILE A 74 -5.67 -10.07 2.97
CA ILE A 74 -5.38 -11.45 3.29
C ILE A 74 -3.89 -11.65 2.98
N ARG A 75 -3.08 -11.93 4.00
CA ARG A 75 -1.63 -12.05 3.88
C ARG A 75 -1.16 -13.40 4.37
N LEU A 76 -0.03 -13.84 3.86
CA LEU A 76 0.71 -14.93 4.48
C LEU A 76 1.42 -14.43 5.75
N GLY A 77 1.61 -15.35 6.70
CA GLY A 77 2.51 -15.16 7.83
C GLY A 77 3.98 -15.19 7.41
N THR A 78 4.86 -15.32 8.39
CA THR A 78 6.30 -15.48 8.15
C THR A 78 6.57 -16.78 7.40
N ILE A 79 7.39 -16.71 6.36
CA ILE A 79 7.83 -17.87 5.57
C ILE A 79 9.33 -18.07 5.79
N LYS A 80 9.77 -19.32 5.96
CA LYS A 80 11.19 -19.68 6.10
C LYS A 80 11.96 -19.23 4.87
N ASN A 81 13.12 -18.61 5.11
CA ASN A 81 14.02 -18.19 4.04
C ASN A 81 14.39 -19.36 3.12
N GLY A 82 14.33 -19.13 1.80
CA GLY A 82 14.64 -20.14 0.80
C GLY A 82 13.51 -21.13 0.51
N SER A 83 12.32 -20.94 1.07
CA SER A 83 11.14 -21.74 0.69
C SER A 83 10.78 -21.49 -0.77
N VAL A 84 10.69 -22.56 -1.55
CA VAL A 84 10.28 -22.53 -2.97
C VAL A 84 9.13 -23.50 -3.15
N MET A 85 8.06 -23.05 -3.79
CA MET A 85 6.91 -23.89 -4.14
C MET A 85 7.05 -24.36 -5.58
N GLU A 86 7.02 -25.68 -5.78
CA GLU A 86 7.14 -26.28 -7.11
C GLU A 86 5.78 -26.44 -7.80
N VAL A 87 5.77 -26.41 -9.14
CA VAL A 87 4.54 -26.63 -9.91
C VAL A 87 3.99 -28.04 -9.65
N GLY A 88 2.70 -28.11 -9.32
CA GLY A 88 2.02 -29.37 -8.99
C GLY A 88 2.20 -29.81 -7.53
N GLN A 89 2.97 -29.08 -6.72
CA GLN A 89 3.09 -29.34 -5.29
C GLN A 89 1.78 -29.07 -4.55
N THR A 90 1.50 -29.90 -3.55
CA THR A 90 0.43 -29.62 -2.59
C THR A 90 0.94 -28.70 -1.48
N CYS A 91 0.21 -27.61 -1.24
CA CYS A 91 0.44 -26.68 -0.14
C CYS A 91 -0.83 -26.55 0.70
N ILE A 92 -0.67 -26.48 2.02
CA ILE A 92 -1.74 -26.33 3.01
C ILE A 92 -1.73 -24.90 3.53
N PHE A 93 -2.89 -24.26 3.54
CA PHE A 93 -3.09 -22.97 4.19
C PHE A 93 -3.80 -23.18 5.53
N THR A 94 -3.27 -22.60 6.60
CA THR A 94 -3.81 -22.72 7.96
C THR A 94 -4.08 -21.36 8.58
N ALA A 95 -5.09 -21.29 9.46
CA ALA A 95 -5.35 -20.12 10.30
C ALA A 95 -4.41 -20.05 11.52
N GLU A 96 -3.74 -21.15 11.87
CA GLU A 96 -2.81 -21.22 12.99
C GLU A 96 -1.52 -20.46 12.67
N GLU A 97 -1.00 -19.68 13.61
CA GLU A 97 0.28 -18.99 13.45
C GLU A 97 1.43 -19.99 13.46
N VAL A 98 2.10 -20.12 12.32
CA VAL A 98 3.27 -20.98 12.13
C VAL A 98 4.29 -20.26 11.24
N GLU A 99 5.57 -20.54 11.48
CA GLU A 99 6.61 -20.18 10.50
C GLU A 99 6.48 -21.14 9.31
N GLY A 100 5.90 -20.62 8.23
CA GLY A 100 5.50 -21.43 7.07
C GLY A 100 6.65 -21.80 6.14
N ASP A 101 6.38 -22.73 5.25
CA ASP A 101 7.25 -23.14 4.15
C ASP A 101 6.41 -23.54 2.93
N ALA A 102 7.02 -24.19 1.94
CA ALA A 102 6.34 -24.57 0.70
C ALA A 102 5.18 -25.57 0.91
N HIS A 103 5.10 -26.24 2.06
CA HIS A 103 4.06 -27.24 2.35
C HIS A 103 2.96 -26.72 3.27
N LEU A 104 3.27 -25.83 4.22
CA LEU A 104 2.31 -25.30 5.19
C LEU A 104 2.53 -23.80 5.38
N MET A 105 1.49 -23.00 5.18
CA MET A 105 1.55 -21.54 5.31
C MET A 105 0.43 -21.00 6.19
N HIS A 106 0.78 -20.12 7.15
CA HIS A 106 -0.20 -19.33 7.88
C HIS A 106 -0.85 -18.29 6.95
N VAL A 107 -2.18 -18.15 7.02
CA VAL A 107 -2.93 -17.06 6.39
C VAL A 107 -3.57 -16.20 7.47
N SER A 108 -3.39 -14.89 7.36
CA SER A 108 -3.90 -13.89 8.31
C SER A 108 -5.44 -13.76 8.36
N TYR A 109 -6.16 -14.56 7.57
CA TYR A 109 -7.61 -14.56 7.47
C TYR A 109 -8.18 -15.92 7.88
N PRO A 110 -8.56 -16.10 9.16
CA PRO A 110 -8.97 -17.40 9.69
C PRO A 110 -10.17 -18.03 8.99
N ARG A 111 -11.05 -17.21 8.41
CA ARG A 111 -12.27 -17.67 7.75
C ARG A 111 -12.05 -18.13 6.31
N LEU A 112 -10.82 -18.09 5.79
CA LEU A 112 -10.52 -18.50 4.42
C LEU A 112 -11.04 -19.91 4.13
N ALA A 113 -10.79 -20.86 5.04
CA ALA A 113 -11.18 -22.26 4.88
C ALA A 113 -12.71 -22.48 4.82
N GLU A 114 -13.49 -21.58 5.40
CA GLU A 114 -14.97 -21.63 5.37
C GLU A 114 -15.54 -21.06 4.07
N GLU A 115 -14.81 -20.17 3.42
CA GLU A 115 -15.29 -19.37 2.29
C GLU A 115 -14.84 -19.92 0.93
N VAL A 116 -13.72 -20.65 0.90
CA VAL A 116 -13.22 -21.31 -0.33
C VAL A 116 -13.95 -22.62 -0.61
N ARG A 117 -14.00 -22.99 -1.88
CA ARG A 117 -14.57 -24.26 -2.36
C ARG A 117 -13.57 -25.00 -3.24
N PRO A 118 -13.69 -26.35 -3.36
CA PRO A 118 -12.90 -27.10 -4.32
C PRO A 118 -12.99 -26.49 -5.73
N GLY A 119 -11.82 -26.31 -6.37
CA GLY A 119 -11.69 -25.67 -7.67
C GLY A 119 -11.55 -24.14 -7.67
N ASN A 120 -11.63 -23.48 -6.51
CA ASN A 120 -11.27 -22.06 -6.42
C ASN A 120 -9.76 -21.87 -6.60
N MET A 121 -9.38 -20.78 -7.26
CA MET A 121 -7.98 -20.38 -7.39
C MET A 121 -7.58 -19.49 -6.21
N ILE A 122 -6.43 -19.78 -5.62
CA ILE A 122 -5.76 -18.92 -4.64
C ILE A 122 -4.53 -18.37 -5.33
N LEU A 123 -4.44 -17.04 -5.39
CA LEU A 123 -3.29 -16.33 -5.94
C LEU A 123 -2.42 -15.84 -4.78
N LEU A 124 -1.11 -16.04 -4.91
CA LEU A 124 -0.11 -15.54 -3.97
C LEU A 124 0.67 -14.42 -4.63
N ASP A 125 1.29 -13.54 -3.84
CA ASP A 125 2.25 -12.51 -4.31
C ASP A 125 1.77 -11.72 -5.54
N ASP A 126 0.60 -11.08 -5.42
CA ASP A 126 -0.05 -10.31 -6.49
C ASP A 126 -0.33 -11.13 -7.79
N GLY A 127 -0.35 -12.46 -7.70
CA GLY A 127 -0.64 -13.40 -8.77
C GLY A 127 0.56 -13.85 -9.59
N SER A 128 1.76 -13.85 -8.99
CA SER A 128 3.02 -14.28 -9.62
C SER A 128 3.15 -15.80 -9.78
#